data_AF-A0A9P1AVL6-F1
#
_entry.id   AF-A0A9P1AVL6-F1
#
_cell.length_a   1.000
_cell.length_b   1.000
_cell.length_c   1.000
_cell.angle_alpha   90.00
_cell.angle_beta   90.00
_cell.angle_gamma   90.00
#
_symmetry.space_group_name_H-M   'P 1'
#
loop_
_entity.id
_entity.type
_entity.pdbx_description
1 polymer ?
#
loop_
_entity_poly.entity_id
_entity_poly.type
_entity_poly.pdbx_seq_one_letter_code
_entity_poly.pdbx_strand_id
1 'polypeptide(L)'
;MIRLFLLLFPLSAILSDSGFPTHTLIDCGISNATIDGVQGVIEDHSSMIQLAKSNKRAKKTEIDSMKADIDLYMEENVPEDDKQKWIDCVMKKSSTSL
;
A
#
# COMPACT_ATOMS: atom_id res chain seq x y z
N MET A 1 -22.19 2.70 -2.89
CA MET A 1 -20.96 3.17 -3.58
C MET A 1 -20.03 3.74 -2.50
N ILE A 2 -19.27 2.87 -1.84
CA ILE A 2 -18.25 3.28 -0.88
C ILE A 2 -17.09 3.80 -1.72
N ARG A 3 -16.87 5.13 -1.72
CA ARG A 3 -15.65 5.70 -2.30
C ARG A 3 -14.51 5.24 -1.41
N LEU A 4 -13.75 4.25 -1.89
CA LEU A 4 -12.56 3.72 -1.25
C LEU A 4 -11.45 4.79 -1.29
N PHE A 5 -11.63 5.89 -0.55
CA PHE A 5 -10.53 6.78 -0.21
C PHE A 5 -9.68 6.01 0.80
N LEU A 6 -8.81 5.13 0.31
CA LEU A 6 -7.73 4.55 1.10
C LEU A 6 -6.82 5.72 1.48
N LEU A 7 -7.18 6.37 2.58
CA LEU A 7 -6.45 7.44 3.23
C LEU A 7 -5.11 6.85 3.68
N LEU A 8 -4.15 6.98 2.77
CA LEU A 8 -2.76 7.28 3.02
C LEU A 8 -2.21 6.54 4.23
N PHE A 9 -1.82 5.28 3.97
CA PHE A 9 -0.53 4.84 4.49
C PHE A 9 0.46 6.02 4.35
N PRO A 10 1.28 6.36 5.35
CA PRO A 10 2.53 7.03 5.06
C PRO A 10 3.34 6.00 4.28
N LEU A 11 3.11 5.93 2.96
CA LEU A 11 3.79 5.06 2.00
C LEU A 11 5.32 5.28 2.06
N SER A 12 5.74 6.37 2.72
CA SER A 12 7.11 6.59 3.16
C SER A 12 7.66 5.44 4.01
N ALA A 13 6.87 4.73 4.82
CA ALA A 13 7.33 3.60 5.64
C ALA A 13 7.55 2.32 4.82
N ILE A 14 6.74 2.09 3.79
CA ILE A 14 6.90 0.96 2.85
C ILE A 14 8.14 1.15 1.97
N LEU A 15 8.45 2.41 1.63
CA LEU A 15 9.63 2.81 0.85
C LEU A 15 10.85 3.18 1.72
N SER A 16 10.73 3.06 3.05
CA SER A 16 11.87 3.13 3.97
C SER A 16 12.52 1.75 4.07
N ASP A 17 13.77 1.67 4.53
CA ASP A 17 14.57 0.44 4.73
C ASP A 17 13.85 -0.72 5.48
N SER A 18 12.67 -0.48 6.05
CA SER A 18 11.82 -1.44 6.76
C SER A 18 10.99 -2.39 5.88
N GLY A 19 10.85 -2.14 4.57
CA GLY A 19 10.14 -3.03 3.64
C GLY A 19 8.60 -3.07 3.80
N PHE A 20 7.94 -3.88 2.97
CA PHE A 20 6.48 -4.08 3.02
C PHE A 20 6.07 -4.90 4.25
N PRO A 21 5.08 -4.47 5.05
CA PRO A 21 4.82 -5.02 6.39
C PRO A 21 3.98 -6.31 6.37
N THR A 22 4.42 -7.32 5.63
CA THR A 22 3.69 -8.59 5.39
C THR A 22 3.20 -9.26 6.68
N HIS A 23 4.07 -9.41 7.68
CA HIS A 23 3.67 -10.05 8.96
C HIS A 23 2.52 -9.32 9.66
N THR A 24 2.52 -7.98 9.67
CA THR A 24 1.43 -7.20 10.26
C THR A 24 0.12 -7.42 9.51
N LEU A 25 0.17 -7.51 8.18
CA LEU A 25 -1.03 -7.71 7.35
C LEU A 25 -1.60 -9.13 7.55
N ILE A 26 -0.74 -10.13 7.69
CA ILE A 26 -1.12 -11.50 8.04
C ILE A 26 -1.77 -11.54 9.43
N ASP A 27 -1.21 -10.85 10.42
CA ASP A 27 -1.78 -10.78 11.78
C ASP A 27 -3.17 -10.12 11.79
N CYS A 28 -3.45 -9.26 10.81
CA CYS A 28 -4.76 -8.66 10.59
C CYS A 28 -5.74 -9.58 9.84
N GLY A 29 -5.34 -10.81 9.50
CA GLY A 29 -6.16 -11.80 8.84
C GLY A 29 -6.39 -11.54 7.34
N ILE A 30 -5.57 -10.68 6.73
CA ILE A 30 -5.59 -10.40 5.29
C ILE A 30 -4.98 -11.60 4.57
N SER A 31 -5.59 -12.05 3.47
CA SER A 31 -5.07 -13.20 2.72
C SER A 31 -3.70 -12.92 2.11
N ASN A 32 -2.88 -13.98 2.01
CA ASN A 32 -1.61 -13.90 1.30
C ASN A 32 -1.79 -13.47 -0.16
N ALA A 33 -2.88 -13.88 -0.82
CA ALA A 33 -3.15 -13.48 -2.21
C ALA A 33 -3.29 -11.96 -2.35
N THR A 34 -3.97 -11.29 -1.43
CA THR A 34 -4.07 -9.83 -1.40
C THR A 34 -2.74 -9.16 -1.08
N ILE A 35 -1.99 -9.69 -0.11
CA ILE A 35 -0.68 -9.19 0.29
C ILE A 35 0.30 -9.28 -0.89
N ASP A 36 0.41 -10.46 -1.51
CA ASP A 36 1.30 -10.73 -2.63
C ASP A 36 0.95 -9.85 -3.84
N GLY A 37 -0.35 -9.64 -4.09
CA GLY A 37 -0.80 -8.77 -5.17
C GLY A 37 -0.44 -7.30 -4.99
N VAL A 38 -0.68 -6.74 -3.80
CA VAL A 38 -0.27 -5.37 -3.49
C VAL A 38 1.25 -5.23 -3.48
N GLN A 39 1.97 -6.23 -2.98
CA GLN A 39 3.43 -6.26 -3.02
C GLN A 39 3.94 -6.27 -4.47
N GLY A 40 3.31 -7.02 -5.38
CA GLY A 40 3.63 -7.03 -6.80
C GLY A 40 3.54 -5.63 -7.43
N VAL A 41 2.46 -4.89 -7.16
CA VAL A 41 2.33 -3.49 -7.63
C VAL A 41 3.48 -2.63 -7.09
N ILE A 42 3.82 -2.76 -5.81
CA ILE A 42 4.93 -1.99 -5.20
C ILE A 42 6.27 -2.34 -5.87
N GLU A 43 6.51 -3.61 -6.15
CA GLU A 43 7.73 -4.09 -6.80
C GLU A 43 7.88 -3.53 -8.22
N ASP A 44 6.79 -3.46 -8.99
CA ASP A 44 6.77 -2.88 -10.34
C ASP A 44 7.22 -1.41 -10.35
N HIS A 45 6.76 -0.62 -9.37
CA HIS A 45 7.14 0.79 -9.23
C HIS A 45 8.48 1.01 -8.52
N SER A 46 8.99 0.00 -7.80
CA SER A 46 10.20 0.14 -6.97
C SER A 46 11.42 0.60 -7.77
N SER A 47 11.59 0.07 -8.98
CA SER A 47 12.70 0.39 -9.88
C SER A 47 12.67 1.85 -10.33
N MET A 48 11.49 2.38 -10.66
CA MET A 48 11.32 3.77 -11.08
C MET A 48 11.51 4.75 -9.91
N ILE A 49 11.03 4.38 -8.71
CA ILE A 49 11.26 5.15 -7.48
C ILE A 49 12.75 5.21 -7.15
N GLN A 50 13.48 4.10 -7.31
CA GLN A 50 14.93 4.05 -7.11
C GLN A 50 15.67 4.88 -8.16
N LEU A 51 15.28 4.82 -9.44
CA LEU A 51 15.88 5.61 -10.51
C LEU A 51 15.67 7.13 -10.30
N ALA A 52 14.56 7.52 -9.68
CA ALA A 52 14.28 8.91 -9.36
C ALA A 52 15.22 9.51 -8.29
N LYS A 53 16.12 8.73 -7.65
CA LYS A 53 17.16 9.07 -6.63
C LYS A 53 17.05 10.45 -5.95
N SER A 54 17.32 11.54 -6.68
CA SER A 54 17.36 12.93 -6.18
C SER A 54 16.28 13.86 -6.74
N ASN A 55 15.51 13.44 -7.75
CA ASN A 55 14.41 14.22 -8.31
C ASN A 55 13.13 14.00 -7.49
N LYS A 56 12.93 14.88 -6.49
CA LYS A 56 11.76 14.86 -5.60
C LYS A 56 10.42 14.86 -6.36
N ARG A 57 10.33 15.59 -7.48
CA ARG A 57 9.08 15.66 -8.26
C ARG A 57 8.81 14.32 -8.96
N ALA A 58 9.81 13.76 -9.64
CA ALA A 58 9.70 12.45 -10.29
C ALA A 58 9.37 11.35 -9.26
N LYS A 59 10.05 11.35 -8.11
CA LYS A 59 9.76 10.42 -7.01
C LYS A 59 8.31 10.55 -6.52
N LYS A 60 7.80 11.78 -6.37
CA LYS A 60 6.41 12.00 -5.96
C LYS A 60 5.43 11.47 -7.02
N THR A 61 5.66 11.78 -8.30
CA THR A 61 4.82 11.32 -9.40
C THR A 61 4.73 9.79 -9.42
N GLU A 62 5.87 9.12 -9.27
CA GLU A 62 5.89 7.65 -9.25
C GLU A 62 5.16 7.08 -8.04
N ILE A 63 5.33 7.68 -6.86
CA ILE A 63 4.60 7.29 -5.65
C ILE A 63 3.09 7.52 -5.82
N ASP A 64 2.68 8.62 -6.45
CA ASP A 64 1.26 8.90 -6.71
C ASP A 64 0.68 7.89 -7.72
N SER A 65 1.45 7.48 -8.75
CA SER A 65 1.05 6.44 -9.71
C SER A 65 0.88 5.10 -9.01
N MET A 66 1.88 4.67 -8.25
CA MET A 66 1.85 3.41 -7.49
C MET A 66 0.63 3.35 -6.55
N LYS A 67 0.25 4.48 -5.92
CA LYS A 67 -0.98 4.53 -5.11
C LYS A 67 -2.23 4.28 -5.92
N ALA A 68 -2.36 4.95 -7.07
CA ALA A 68 -3.51 4.76 -7.95
C ALA A 68 -3.61 3.30 -8.43
N ASP A 69 -2.47 2.68 -8.73
CA ASP A 69 -2.43 1.29 -9.19
C ASP A 69 -2.73 0.29 -8.05
N ILE A 70 -2.30 0.58 -6.81
CA ILE A 70 -2.73 -0.18 -5.63
C ILE A 70 -4.23 -0.03 -5.40
N ASP A 71 -4.77 1.19 -5.48
CA ASP A 71 -6.20 1.44 -5.28
C ASP A 71 -7.03 0.67 -6.34
N LEU A 72 -6.60 0.69 -7.60
CA LEU A 72 -7.22 -0.07 -8.69
C LEU A 72 -7.12 -1.58 -8.44
N TYR A 73 -5.94 -2.09 -8.07
CA TYR A 73 -5.76 -3.49 -7.74
C TYR A 73 -6.70 -3.93 -6.60
N MET A 74 -6.77 -3.13 -5.54
CA MET A 74 -7.65 -3.36 -4.39
C MET A 74 -9.13 -3.33 -4.80
N GLU A 75 -9.53 -2.49 -5.75
CA GLU A 75 -10.91 -2.44 -6.23
C GLU A 75 -11.28 -3.69 -7.05
N GLU A 76 -10.42 -4.08 -7.99
CA GLU A 76 -10.71 -5.10 -9.01
C GLU A 76 -10.44 -6.54 -8.57
N ASN A 77 -9.43 -6.77 -7.73
CA ASN A 77 -8.87 -8.11 -7.50
C ASN A 77 -9.05 -8.63 -6.07
N VAL A 78 -9.34 -7.73 -5.12
CA VAL A 78 -9.39 -8.10 -3.70
C VAL A 78 -10.83 -8.34 -3.27
N PRO A 79 -11.14 -9.42 -2.51
CA PRO A 79 -12.47 -9.63 -1.96
C PRO A 79 -12.80 -8.59 -0.89
N GLU A 80 -14.07 -8.19 -0.78
CA GLU A 80 -14.53 -7.15 0.16
C GLU A 80 -14.13 -7.42 1.63
N ASP A 81 -14.05 -8.68 2.05
CA ASP A 81 -13.57 -9.06 3.39
C ASP A 81 -12.12 -8.62 3.63
N ASP A 82 -11.22 -8.88 2.69
CA ASP A 82 -9.82 -8.45 2.79
C ASP A 82 -9.68 -6.93 2.64
N LYS A 83 -10.52 -6.27 1.82
CA LYS A 83 -10.54 -4.80 1.75
C LYS A 83 -10.91 -4.19 3.11
N GLN A 84 -11.91 -4.74 3.79
CA GLN A 84 -12.33 -4.25 5.09
C GLN A 84 -11.24 -4.48 6.15
N LYS A 85 -10.65 -5.68 6.19
CA LYS A 85 -9.52 -5.97 7.08
C LYS A 85 -8.32 -5.07 6.80
N TRP A 86 -8.04 -4.77 5.53
CA TRP A 86 -6.99 -3.84 5.14
C TRP A 86 -7.24 -2.45 5.73
N ILE A 87 -8.44 -1.90 5.56
CA ILE A 87 -8.82 -0.61 6.13
C ILE A 87 -8.67 -0.63 7.65
N ASP A 88 -9.22 -1.66 8.32
CA ASP A 88 -9.20 -1.76 9.78
C ASP A 88 -7.77 -1.88 10.33
N CYS A 89 -6.94 -2.69 9.68
CA CYS A 89 -5.54 -2.92 10.04
C CYS A 89 -4.70 -1.64 9.92
N VAL A 90 -4.88 -0.92 8.81
CA VAL A 90 -4.12 0.29 8.49
C VAL A 90 -4.61 1.49 9.32
N MET A 91 -5.92 1.62 9.55
CA MET A 91 -6.52 2.73 10.32
C MET A 91 -6.37 2.58 11.84
N LYS A 92 -6.39 1.35 12.39
CA LYS A 92 -6.11 1.15 13.83
C LYS A 92 -4.67 1.51 14.18
N LYS A 93 -3.68 1.14 13.34
CA LYS A 93 -2.27 1.44 13.64
C LYS A 93 -1.94 2.93 13.57
N SER A 94 -2.59 3.71 12.71
CA SER A 94 -2.43 5.18 12.71
C SER A 94 -3.07 5.87 13.93
N SER A 95 -4.00 5.21 14.62
CA SER A 95 -4.66 5.73 15.82
C SER A 95 -3.94 5.39 17.14
N THR A 96 -2.96 4.48 17.11
CA THR A 96 -2.25 4.01 18.33
C THR A 96 -0.85 4.61 18.48
N SER A 97 -0.48 5.57 17.62
CA SER A 97 0.75 6.35 17.71
C SER A 97 0.42 7.74 18.27
N LEU A 98 0.13 7.81 19.58
CA LEU A 98 0.08 9.04 20.38
C LEU A 98 0.98 8.87 21.60
#